data_AF-A0A838QE40-F1
#
_entry.id   AF-A0A838QE40-F1
#
_cell.length_a   1.000
_cell.length_b   1.000
_cell.length_c   1.000
_cell.angle_alpha   90.00
_cell.angle_beta   90.00
_cell.angle_gamma   90.00
#
_symmetry.space_group_name_H-M   'P 1'
#
loop_
_entity.id
_entity.type
_entity.pdbx_description
1 polymer ?
#
loop_
_entity_poly.entity_id
_entity_poly.type
_entity_poly.pdbx_seq_one_letter_code
_entity_poly.pdbx_strand_id
1 'polypeptide(L)' 'MTLIELAALLSRLGAMEAMNVDGGGSTTMVVNGRFVNRPSDATGERPVANALGVVGPAAGACP' A
#
# COMPACT_ATOMS: atom_id res chain seq x y z
N MET A 1 3.81 -0.49 14.41
CA MET A 1 2.86 0.62 14.31
C MET A 1 1.51 0.14 14.83
N THR A 2 0.96 0.81 15.83
CA THR A 2 -0.41 0.60 16.30
C THR A 2 -1.40 1.35 15.41
N LEU A 3 -2.70 1.06 15.50
CA LEU A 3 -3.72 1.80 14.74
C LEU A 3 -3.77 3.29 15.11
N ILE A 4 -3.46 3.63 16.37
CA ILE A 4 -3.39 5.02 16.84
C ILE A 4 -2.20 5.74 16.21
N GLU A 5 -1.04 5.09 16.15
CA GLU A 5 0.15 5.63 15.46
C GLU A 5 -0.10 5.81 13.96
N LEU A 6 -0.81 4.87 13.32
CA LEU A 6 -1.21 4.97 11.91
C LEU A 6 -2.15 6.16 11.68
N ALA A 7 -3.17 6.34 12.52
CA ALA A 7 -4.09 7.47 12.42
C ALA A 7 -3.36 8.82 12.57
N ALA A 8 -2.45 8.91 13.54
CA ALA A 8 -1.62 10.10 13.73
C ALA A 8 -0.70 10.37 12.52
N LEU A 9 -0.12 9.33 11.93
CA LEU A 9 0.68 9.44 10.71
C LEU A 9 -0.16 9.96 9.53
N LEU A 10 -1.33 9.37 9.28
CA LEU A 10 -2.21 9.76 8.17
C LEU A 10 -2.72 11.19 8.31
N SER A 11 -3.06 11.61 9.53
CA SER A 11 -3.43 13.00 9.82
C SER A 11 -2.27 13.97 9.52
N ARG A 12 -1.04 13.62 9.92
CA ARG A 12 0.16 14.43 9.62
C ARG A 12 0.50 14.51 8.13
N LEU A 13 0.14 13.48 7.35
CA LEU A 13 0.30 13.46 5.90
C LEU A 13 -0.80 14.27 5.16
N GLY A 14 -1.79 14.81 5.89
CA GLY A 14 -2.85 15.64 5.34
C GLY A 14 -4.07 14.85 4.83
N ALA A 15 -4.21 13.58 5.21
CA ALA A 15 -5.42 12.82 4.87
C ALA A 15 -6.63 13.41 5.62
N MET A 16 -7.66 13.80 4.86
CA MET A 16 -8.95 14.25 5.43
C MET A 16 -9.77 13.05 5.93
N GLU A 17 -9.80 11.99 5.14
CA GLU A 17 -10.43 10.72 5.45
C GLU A 17 -9.45 9.59 5.15
N ALA A 18 -9.39 8.59 6.03
CA ALA A 18 -8.54 7.44 5.83
C ALA A 18 -9.08 6.20 6.56
N MET A 19 -8.73 5.03 6.04
CA MET A 19 -9.14 3.74 6.57
C MET A 19 -7.93 2.80 6.59
N ASN A 20 -7.83 1.98 7.63
CA ASN A 20 -6.85 0.90 7.68
C ASN A 20 -7.23 -0.25 6.73
N VAL A 21 -6.23 -0.90 6.14
CA VAL A 21 -6.38 -2.10 5.29
C VAL A 21 -5.68 -3.28 5.99
N ASP A 22 -5.65 -4.45 5.36
CA ASP A 22 -4.94 -5.61 5.89
C ASP A 22 -3.46 -5.29 6.18
N GLY A 23 -2.97 -5.83 7.29
CA GLY A 23 -1.69 -5.49 7.89
C GLY A 23 -0.74 -6.69 8.00
N GLY A 24 0.33 -6.53 8.80
CA GLY A 24 1.30 -7.60 9.04
C GLY A 24 1.94 -8.09 7.73
N GLY A 25 2.05 -9.42 7.58
CA GLY A 25 2.65 -10.08 6.41
C GLY A 25 2.01 -9.77 5.07
N SER A 26 0.75 -9.33 5.07
CA SER A 26 0.01 -8.92 3.87
C SER A 26 0.38 -7.52 3.38
N THR A 27 1.11 -6.73 4.18
CA THR A 27 1.44 -5.34 3.82
C THR A 27 2.51 -5.33 2.73
N THR A 28 2.09 -5.05 1.49
CA THR A 28 2.98 -4.97 0.33
C THR A 28 2.64 -3.74 -0.52
N MET A 29 3.67 -3.02 -0.98
CA MET A 29 3.53 -1.93 -1.95
C MET A 29 4.48 -2.15 -3.11
N VAL A 30 3.93 -2.12 -4.32
CA VAL A 30 4.66 -2.31 -5.58
C VAL A 30 4.53 -1.04 -6.42
N VAL A 31 5.66 -0.52 -6.89
CA VAL A 31 5.72 0.62 -7.82
C VAL A 31 6.52 0.20 -9.04
N ASN A 32 5.94 0.33 -10.23
CA ASN A 32 6.56 -0.08 -11.49
C ASN A 32 7.12 -1.51 -11.47
N GLY A 33 6.35 -2.44 -10.90
CA GLY A 33 6.71 -3.86 -10.81
C GLY A 33 7.80 -4.17 -9.76
N ARG A 34 8.17 -3.21 -8.91
CA ARG A 34 9.18 -3.41 -7.86
C ARG A 34 8.61 -3.17 -6.47
N PHE A 35 8.94 -4.04 -5.53
CA PHE A 35 8.64 -3.79 -4.12
C PHE A 35 9.37 -2.54 -3.64
N VAL A 36 8.62 -1.64 -3.02
CA VAL A 36 9.17 -0.43 -2.39
C VAL A 36 9.12 -0.49 -0.87
N ASN A 37 8.56 -1.58 -0.31
CA ASN A 37 8.58 -1.88 1.11
C ASN A 37 9.27 -3.23 1.36
N ARG A 38 9.37 -3.60 2.64
CA ARG A 38 9.91 -4.89 3.10
C ARG A 38 8.78 -5.72 3.72
N PRO A 39 8.26 -6.76 3.03
CA PRO A 39 7.32 -7.70 3.63
C PRO A 39 7.86 -8.30 4.93
N SER A 40 6.99 -8.48 5.92
CA SER A 40 7.40 -8.91 7.26
C SER A 40 7.48 -10.43 7.43
N ASP A 41 6.86 -11.21 6.54
CA ASP A 41 6.92 -12.66 6.61
C ASP A 41 8.31 -13.17 6.24
N ALA A 42 8.75 -14.24 6.91
CA ALA A 42 10.08 -14.82 6.68
C ALA A 42 10.27 -15.34 5.24
N THR A 43 9.17 -15.72 4.57
CA THR A 43 9.17 -16.22 3.20
C THR A 43 9.06 -15.12 2.14
N GLY A 44 8.97 -13.85 2.53
CA GLY A 44 8.80 -12.72 1.62
C GLY A 44 7.35 -12.27 1.48
N GLU A 45 6.92 -11.95 0.27
CA GLU A 45 5.54 -11.53 -0.01
C GLU A 45 4.55 -12.66 0.31
N ARG A 46 3.45 -12.31 0.98
CA ARG A 46 2.32 -13.22 1.23
C ARG A 46 1.32 -13.15 0.07
N PRO A 47 0.84 -14.29 -0.47
CA PRO A 47 -0.31 -14.29 -1.36
C PRO A 47 -1.55 -13.71 -0.68
N VAL A 48 -2.15 -12.69 -1.28
CA VAL A 48 -3.37 -12.02 -0.79
C VAL A 48 -4.51 -12.18 -1.81
N ALA A 49 -5.75 -12.13 -1.33
CA ALA A 49 -6.91 -12.35 -2.20
C ALA A 49 -7.20 -11.17 -3.14
N ASN A 50 -6.97 -9.93 -2.68
CA ASN A 50 -7.30 -8.70 -3.40
C ASN A 50 -6.19 -7.66 -3.19
N ALA A 51 -6.12 -6.67 -4.09
CA ALA A 51 -5.20 -5.54 -4.00
C ALA A 51 -5.87 -4.22 -4.43
N LEU A 52 -5.37 -3.09 -3.92
CA LEU A 52 -5.74 -1.75 -4.38
C LEU A 52 -4.71 -1.28 -5.42
N GLY A 53 -5.16 -1.05 -6.65
CA GLY A 53 -4.30 -0.60 -7.75
C GLY A 53 -4.58 0.85 -8.13
N VAL A 54 -3.51 1.64 -8.27
CA VAL A 54 -3.58 2.95 -8.94
C VAL A 54 -3.25 2.73 -10.40
N VAL A 55 -4.25 2.86 -11.27
CA VAL A 55 -4.11 2.66 -12.72
C VAL A 55 -4.21 4.01 -13.42
N GLY A 56 -3.21 4.31 -14.24
CA GLY A 56 -3.24 5.45 -15.16
C GLY A 56 -3.66 5.03 -16.56
N PRO A 57 -4.00 5.99 -17.44
CA PRO A 57 -4.10 5.70 -18.87
C PRO A 57 -2.79 5.08 -19.35
N ALA A 58 -2.87 4.11 -20.26
CA ALA A 58 -1.68 3.50 -20.86
C ALA A 58 -0.75 4.60 -21.37
N ALA A 59 0.56 4.50 -21.10
CA ALA A 59 1.54 5.39 -21.69
C ALA A 59 1.38 5.34 -23.22
N GLY A 60 0.81 6.40 -23.80
CA GLY A 60 0.39 6.46 -25.20
C GLY A 60 -1.08 6.85 -25.45
N ALA A 61 -1.93 6.96 -24.43
CA ALA A 61 -3.31 7.43 -24.59
C ALA A 61 -3.46 8.92 -24.21
N CYS A 62 -2.82 9.79 -25.00
CA CYS A 62 -3.27 11.15 -25.30
C CYS A 62 -2.68 11.51 -26.68
N PRO A 63 -3.48 11.93 -27.68
CA PRO A 63 -2.95 12.59 -28.86
C PRO A 63 -2.29 13.93 -28.51
#